data_AF-A0A843HMD7-F1
#
_entry.id   AF-A0A843HMD7-F1
#
_cell.length_a   1.000
_cell.length_b   1.000
_cell.length_c   1.000
_cell.angle_alpha   90.00
_cell.angle_beta   90.00
_cell.angle_gamma   90.00
#
_symmetry.space_group_name_H-M   'P 1'
#
loop_
_entity.id
_entity.type
_entity.pdbx_description
1 polymer ?
#
loop_
_entity_poly.entity_id
_entity_poly.type
_entity_poly.pdbx_seq_one_letter_code
_entity_poly.pdbx_strand_id
1 'polypeptide(L)'
;MKKKRQKSKLLQDYENRQKAWKAHIRFEPNKCKRFFKWVWYFIAFPWVWTFYNIRDWRTAVIFVITFLVLSSEVWVPYLLGLIFRSSWLIGVGTACWLFWLGPGTPFMVICIMVTIAVKGLFNKLGEKHGH
;
A
#
# COMPACT_ATOMS: atom_id res chain seq x y z
N MET A 1 -22.90 -11.22 19.29
CA MET A 1 -22.62 -9.86 19.82
C MET A 1 -21.15 -9.57 20.19
N LYS A 2 -20.40 -10.50 20.83
CA LYS A 2 -19.00 -10.26 21.29
C LYS A 2 -18.03 -9.80 20.18
N LYS A 3 -18.12 -10.35 18.97
CA LYS A 3 -17.25 -10.02 17.81
C LYS A 3 -17.39 -8.56 17.33
N LYS A 4 -18.61 -7.98 17.39
CA LYS A 4 -18.87 -6.58 17.01
C LYS A 4 -18.26 -5.59 18.03
N ARG A 5 -18.40 -5.86 19.34
CA ARG A 5 -17.77 -5.05 20.40
C ARG A 5 -16.25 -5.11 20.39
N GLN A 6 -15.66 -6.26 20.07
CA GLN A 6 -14.20 -6.38 19.98
C GLN A 6 -13.64 -5.55 18.81
N LYS A 7 -14.31 -5.62 17.65
CA LYS A 7 -13.93 -4.83 16.46
C LYS A 7 -14.02 -3.33 16.71
N SER A 8 -15.05 -2.86 17.42
CA SER A 8 -15.18 -1.42 17.75
C SER A 8 -14.07 -0.92 18.66
N LYS A 9 -13.68 -1.70 19.68
CA LYS A 9 -12.56 -1.33 20.57
C LYS A 9 -11.23 -1.24 19.83
N LEU A 10 -10.95 -2.18 18.92
CA LEU A 10 -9.71 -2.18 18.13
C LEU A 10 -9.65 -1.00 17.15
N LEU A 11 -10.78 -0.62 16.55
CA LEU A 11 -10.85 0.56 15.69
C LEU A 11 -10.60 1.85 16.47
N GLN A 12 -11.23 1.98 17.64
CA GLN A 12 -11.06 3.14 18.53
C GLN A 12 -9.59 3.30 18.97
N ASP A 13 -8.96 2.19 19.33
CA ASP A 13 -7.56 2.14 19.75
C ASP A 13 -6.59 2.46 18.59
N TYR A 14 -6.93 2.02 17.37
CA TYR A 14 -6.19 2.39 16.16
C TYR A 14 -6.27 3.90 15.89
N GLU A 15 -7.46 4.49 15.97
CA GLU A 15 -7.65 5.93 15.78
C GLU A 15 -6.92 6.77 16.84
N ASN A 16 -6.97 6.34 18.10
CA ASN A 16 -6.27 7.02 19.19
C ASN A 16 -4.75 6.98 18.99
N ARG A 17 -4.19 5.83 18.59
CA ARG A 17 -2.76 5.69 18.26
C ARG A 17 -2.36 6.57 17.08
N GLN A 18 -3.20 6.67 16.06
CA GLN A 18 -2.97 7.56 14.92
C GLN A 18 -2.96 9.05 15.33
N LYS A 19 -3.89 9.47 16.19
CA LYS A 19 -3.94 10.85 16.70
C LYS A 19 -2.72 11.19 17.54
N ALA A 20 -2.31 10.29 18.44
CA ALA A 20 -1.11 10.45 19.27
C ALA A 20 0.17 10.55 18.40
N TRP A 21 0.31 9.68 17.40
CA TRP A 21 1.44 9.72 16.47
C TRP A 21 1.48 11.03 15.66
N LYS A 22 0.34 11.50 15.15
CA LYS A 22 0.26 12.78 14.42
C LYS A 22 0.63 13.97 15.31
N ALA A 23 0.21 13.96 16.58
CA ALA A 23 0.59 14.99 17.54
C ALA A 23 2.11 15.00 17.77
N HIS A 24 2.72 13.85 18.02
CA HIS A 24 4.17 13.72 18.20
C HIS A 24 4.98 14.24 17.00
N ILE A 25 4.53 14.00 15.77
CA ILE A 25 5.21 14.48 14.57
C ILE A 25 5.04 16.01 14.40
N ARG A 26 3.88 16.56 14.78
CA ARG A 26 3.58 18.00 14.65
C ARG A 26 4.41 18.86 15.58
N PHE A 27 4.70 18.38 16.79
CA PHE A 27 5.48 19.10 17.81
C PHE A 27 7.01 18.96 17.65
N GLU A 28 7.51 18.26 16.63
CA GLU A 28 8.95 18.06 16.47
C GLU A 28 9.66 19.32 15.91
N PRO A 29 10.63 19.91 16.64
CA PRO A 29 11.22 21.20 16.28
C PRO A 29 12.23 21.09 15.11
N ASN A 30 12.87 19.93 14.95
CA ASN A 30 13.88 19.70 13.92
C ASN A 30 13.22 19.38 12.56
N LYS A 31 13.36 20.26 11.56
CA LYS A 31 12.72 20.10 10.23
C LYS A 31 13.07 18.79 9.53
N CYS A 32 14.34 18.39 9.52
CA CYS A 32 14.78 17.15 8.86
C CYS A 32 14.27 15.89 9.58
N LYS A 33 14.29 15.87 10.92
CA LYS A 33 13.73 14.75 11.69
C LYS A 33 12.21 14.64 11.53
N ARG A 34 11.52 15.79 11.53
CA ARG A 34 10.08 15.87 11.27
C ARG A 34 9.72 15.33 9.89
N PHE A 35 10.46 15.71 8.86
CA PHE A 35 10.28 15.19 7.51
C PHE A 35 10.48 13.67 7.47
N PHE A 36 11.58 13.17 8.04
CA PHE A 36 11.88 11.75 8.05
C PHE A 36 10.85 10.93 8.82
N LYS A 37 10.35 11.43 9.95
CA LYS A 37 9.22 10.80 10.68
C LYS A 37 7.92 10.83 9.90
N TRP A 38 7.66 11.90 9.14
CA TRP A 38 6.50 11.98 8.24
C TRP A 38 6.60 10.95 7.12
N VAL A 39 7.78 10.81 6.51
CA VAL A 39 8.07 9.79 5.50
C VAL A 39 7.90 8.39 6.10
N TRP A 40 8.45 8.16 7.30
CA TRP A 40 8.32 6.87 7.99
C TRP A 40 6.87 6.55 8.36
N TYR A 41 6.10 7.55 8.79
CA TYR A 41 4.65 7.42 8.99
C TYR A 41 3.93 7.03 7.71
N PHE A 42 4.26 7.70 6.62
CA PHE A 42 3.67 7.42 5.31
C PHE A 42 4.00 6.01 4.81
N ILE A 43 5.19 5.49 5.11
CA ILE A 43 5.60 4.12 4.77
C ILE A 43 4.98 3.08 5.72
N ALA A 44 4.95 3.33 7.03
CA ALA A 44 4.48 2.37 8.03
C ALA A 44 2.94 2.28 8.09
N PHE A 45 2.23 3.37 7.84
CA PHE A 45 0.77 3.44 7.81
C PHE A 45 0.10 2.38 6.90
N PRO A 46 0.47 2.26 5.61
CA PRO A 46 -0.13 1.28 4.71
C PRO A 46 0.23 -0.16 5.10
N TRP A 47 1.41 -0.40 5.70
CA TRP A 47 1.83 -1.71 6.19
C TRP A 47 0.97 -2.21 7.35
N VAL A 48 0.80 -1.38 8.39
CA VAL A 48 -0.03 -1.73 9.54
C VAL A 48 -1.50 -1.90 9.13
N TRP A 49 -1.99 -1.05 8.23
CA TRP A 49 -3.35 -1.16 7.68
C TRP A 49 -3.55 -2.45 6.88
N THR A 50 -2.57 -2.82 6.05
CA THR A 50 -2.61 -4.02 5.20
C THR A 50 -2.57 -5.27 6.07
N PHE A 51 -1.70 -5.34 7.08
CA PHE A 51 -1.64 -6.48 8.00
C PHE A 51 -2.96 -6.68 8.76
N TYR A 52 -3.64 -5.59 9.12
CA TYR A 52 -4.94 -5.64 9.79
C TYR A 52 -6.10 -6.02 8.84
N ASN A 53 -6.04 -5.63 7.56
CA ASN A 53 -7.09 -5.89 6.56
C ASN A 53 -6.87 -7.13 5.67
N ILE A 54 -5.68 -7.73 5.67
CA ILE A 54 -5.34 -8.96 4.90
C ILE A 54 -6.22 -10.16 5.29
N ARG A 55 -6.85 -10.13 6.47
CA ARG A 55 -7.81 -11.16 6.88
C ARG A 55 -9.10 -11.21 6.04
N ASP A 56 -9.28 -10.28 5.11
CA ASP A 56 -10.42 -10.21 4.20
C ASP A 56 -9.98 -10.58 2.77
N TRP A 57 -10.48 -11.72 2.23
CA TRP A 57 -10.08 -12.27 0.92
C TRP A 57 -10.30 -11.29 -0.23
N ARG A 58 -11.37 -10.48 -0.16
CA ARG A 58 -11.65 -9.44 -1.17
C ARG A 58 -10.54 -8.39 -1.24
N THR A 59 -9.93 -8.06 -0.10
CA THR A 59 -8.79 -7.15 -0.05
C THR A 59 -7.57 -7.73 -0.73
N ALA A 60 -7.29 -8.99 -0.46
CA ALA A 60 -6.16 -9.69 -1.07
C ALA A 60 -6.31 -9.74 -2.59
N VAL A 61 -7.51 -10.06 -3.10
CA VAL A 61 -7.78 -10.07 -4.54
C VAL A 61 -7.58 -8.69 -5.17
N ILE A 62 -8.14 -7.62 -4.59
CA ILE A 62 -7.97 -6.26 -5.13
C ILE A 62 -6.50 -5.83 -5.12
N PHE A 63 -5.76 -6.20 -4.06
CA PHE A 63 -4.33 -5.92 -3.96
C PHE A 63 -3.53 -6.66 -5.03
N VAL A 64 -3.81 -7.95 -5.25
CA VAL A 64 -3.18 -8.74 -6.32
C VAL A 64 -3.47 -8.16 -7.69
N ILE A 65 -4.73 -7.78 -7.98
CA ILE A 65 -5.09 -7.14 -9.26
C ILE A 65 -4.33 -5.82 -9.43
N THR A 66 -4.32 -4.97 -8.41
CA THR A 66 -3.62 -3.68 -8.45
C THR A 66 -2.11 -3.86 -8.65
N PHE A 67 -1.53 -4.85 -7.96
CA PHE A 67 -0.13 -5.22 -8.10
C PHE A 67 0.19 -5.69 -9.52
N LEU A 68 -0.65 -6.51 -10.14
CA LEU A 68 -0.49 -6.96 -11.53
C LEU A 68 -0.57 -5.80 -12.52
N VAL A 69 -1.56 -4.90 -12.36
CA VAL A 69 -1.74 -3.74 -13.25
C VAL A 69 -0.54 -2.80 -13.17
N LEU A 70 -0.07 -2.49 -11.97
CA LEU A 70 1.08 -1.61 -11.82
C LEU A 70 2.39 -2.30 -12.20
N SER A 71 2.50 -3.62 -11.96
CA SER A 71 3.64 -4.40 -12.42
C SER A 71 3.69 -4.51 -13.94
N SER A 72 2.59 -4.25 -14.66
CA SER A 72 2.50 -4.26 -16.12
C SER A 72 3.59 -3.42 -16.78
N GLU A 73 4.04 -2.33 -16.17
CA GLU A 73 5.12 -1.50 -16.71
C GLU A 73 6.46 -2.25 -16.80
N VAL A 74 6.72 -3.18 -15.87
CA VAL A 74 8.01 -3.89 -15.76
C VAL A 74 8.07 -5.08 -16.72
N TRP A 75 6.93 -5.54 -17.22
CA TRP A 75 6.87 -6.59 -18.25
C TRP A 75 7.28 -6.08 -19.63
N VAL A 76 7.09 -4.78 -19.90
CA VAL A 76 7.48 -4.15 -21.18
C VAL A 76 8.99 -4.26 -21.45
N PRO A 77 9.91 -3.86 -20.53
CA PRO A 77 11.35 -4.04 -20.74
C PRO A 77 11.76 -5.51 -20.72
N TYR A 78 11.05 -6.38 -20.01
CA TYR A 78 11.29 -7.83 -20.03
C TYR A 78 10.97 -8.43 -21.40
N LEU A 79 9.84 -8.05 -22.02
CA LEU A 79 9.47 -8.44 -23.38
C LEU A 79 10.45 -7.89 -24.41
N LEU A 80 10.85 -6.62 -24.30
CA LEU A 80 11.86 -6.03 -25.18
C LEU A 80 13.22 -6.74 -25.04
N GLY A 81 13.63 -7.07 -23.81
CA GLY A 81 14.86 -7.81 -23.54
C GLY A 81 14.86 -9.22 -24.13
N LEU A 82 13.71 -9.88 -24.14
CA LEU A 82 13.52 -11.19 -24.78
C LEU A 82 13.61 -11.10 -26.30
N ILE A 83 12.98 -10.09 -26.92
CA ILE A 83 12.98 -9.87 -28.37
C ILE A 83 14.38 -9.50 -28.89
N PHE A 84 15.06 -8.57 -28.21
CA PHE A 84 16.41 -8.13 -28.59
C PHE A 84 17.53 -9.07 -28.10
N ARG A 85 17.20 -10.10 -27.30
CA ARG A 85 18.14 -11.06 -26.70
C ARG A 85 19.35 -10.41 -26.02
N SER A 86 19.13 -9.24 -25.42
CA SER A 86 20.18 -8.45 -24.76
C SER A 86 20.15 -8.68 -23.26
N SER A 87 21.21 -9.30 -22.73
CA SER A 87 21.38 -9.55 -21.29
C SER A 87 21.36 -8.27 -20.45
N TRP A 88 21.64 -7.12 -21.05
CA TRP A 88 21.65 -5.82 -20.37
C TRP A 88 20.24 -5.33 -20.03
N LEU A 89 19.29 -5.50 -20.97
CA LEU A 89 17.88 -5.12 -20.77
C LEU A 89 17.21 -6.02 -19.72
N ILE A 90 17.55 -7.31 -19.72
CA ILE A 90 17.07 -8.26 -18.71
C ILE A 90 17.61 -7.88 -17.33
N GLY A 91 18.89 -7.50 -17.23
CA GLY A 91 19.51 -7.05 -15.97
C GLY A 91 18.89 -5.77 -15.41
N VAL A 92 18.57 -4.79 -16.26
CA VAL A 92 17.84 -3.58 -15.85
C VAL A 92 16.42 -3.93 -15.42
N GLY A 93 15.75 -4.82 -16.15
CA GLY A 93 14.41 -5.31 -15.80
C GLY A 93 14.37 -6.01 -14.45
N THR A 94 15.31 -6.92 -14.15
CA THR A 94 15.38 -7.62 -12.86
C THR A 94 15.79 -6.69 -11.73
N ALA A 95 16.74 -5.78 -11.94
CA ALA A 95 17.10 -4.76 -10.95
C ALA A 95 15.92 -3.84 -10.63
N CYS A 96 15.15 -3.44 -11.64
CA CYS A 96 13.92 -2.66 -11.44
C CYS A 96 12.87 -3.49 -10.68
N TRP A 97 12.68 -4.77 -11.02
CA TRP A 97 11.74 -5.64 -10.31
C TRP A 97 12.13 -5.89 -8.85
N LEU A 98 13.42 -6.14 -8.59
CA LEU A 98 13.98 -6.28 -7.23
C LEU A 98 13.88 -4.97 -6.45
N PHE A 99 14.13 -3.84 -7.11
CA PHE A 99 13.90 -2.52 -6.53
C PHE A 99 12.44 -2.41 -6.10
N TRP A 100 11.48 -2.76 -6.96
CA TRP A 100 10.05 -2.68 -6.65
C TRP A 100 9.59 -3.63 -5.53
N LEU A 101 10.23 -4.80 -5.40
CA LEU A 101 9.99 -5.78 -4.32
C LEU A 101 10.58 -5.39 -2.95
N GLY A 102 11.40 -4.34 -2.88
CA GLY A 102 12.03 -3.90 -1.64
C GLY A 102 11.03 -3.44 -0.56
N PRO A 103 11.18 -3.86 0.71
CA PRO A 103 10.36 -3.36 1.82
C PRO A 103 10.70 -1.89 2.08
N GLY A 104 9.82 -0.99 1.62
CA GLY A 104 9.99 0.47 1.81
C GLY A 104 10.03 1.27 0.51
N THR A 105 9.80 0.64 -0.65
CA THR A 105 9.69 1.39 -1.90
C THR A 105 8.42 2.24 -1.95
N PRO A 106 8.49 3.43 -2.57
CA PRO A 106 7.32 4.27 -2.82
C PRO A 106 6.24 3.48 -3.59
N PHE A 107 6.63 2.46 -4.35
CA PHE A 107 5.72 1.60 -5.07
C PHE A 107 4.72 0.85 -4.17
N MET A 108 5.18 0.19 -3.11
CA MET A 108 4.26 -0.52 -2.21
C MET A 108 3.26 0.41 -1.55
N VAL A 109 3.70 1.62 -1.19
CA VAL A 109 2.83 2.65 -0.63
C VAL A 109 1.76 3.07 -1.65
N ILE A 110 2.16 3.32 -2.91
CA ILE A 110 1.24 3.65 -4.00
C ILE A 110 0.24 2.51 -4.25
N CYS A 111 0.71 1.27 -4.30
CA CYS A 111 -0.13 0.09 -4.54
C CYS A 111 -1.20 -0.08 -3.46
N ILE A 112 -0.85 0.13 -2.19
CA ILE A 112 -1.80 0.08 -1.07
C ILE A 112 -2.78 1.26 -1.13
N MET A 113 -2.32 2.47 -1.46
CA MET A 113 -3.20 3.64 -1.62
C MET A 113 -4.22 3.45 -2.75
N VAL A 114 -3.78 2.93 -3.90
CA VAL A 114 -4.68 2.60 -5.02
C VAL A 114 -5.66 1.50 -4.62
N THR A 115 -5.21 0.46 -3.91
CA THR A 115 -6.09 -0.61 -3.40
C THR A 115 -7.18 -0.05 -2.48
N ILE A 116 -6.84 0.89 -1.59
CA ILE A 116 -7.81 1.57 -0.72
C ILE A 116 -8.80 2.40 -1.56
N ALA A 117 -8.31 3.16 -2.55
CA ALA A 117 -9.15 3.96 -3.44
C ALA A 117 -10.13 3.10 -4.24
N VAL A 118 -9.64 2.00 -4.83
CA VAL A 118 -10.45 1.04 -5.59
C VAL A 118 -11.51 0.39 -4.69
N LYS A 119 -11.14 -0.06 -3.50
CA LYS A 119 -12.11 -0.56 -2.51
C LYS A 119 -13.18 0.45 -2.14
N GLY A 120 -12.78 1.70 -1.91
CA GLY A 120 -13.71 2.78 -1.63
C GLY A 120 -14.71 2.98 -2.77
N LEU A 121 -14.24 2.88 -4.01
CA LEU A 121 -15.07 3.00 -5.21
C LEU A 121 -16.03 1.81 -5.37
N PHE A 122 -15.54 0.58 -5.17
CA PHE A 122 -16.37 -0.64 -5.23
C PHE A 122 -17.46 -0.65 -4.15
N ASN A 123 -17.16 -0.22 -2.93
CA ASN A 123 -18.17 -0.12 -1.87
C ASN A 123 -19.25 0.92 -2.21
N LYS A 124 -18.86 2.08 -2.75
CA LYS A 124 -19.81 3.10 -3.21
C LYS A 124 -20.69 2.62 -4.37
N LEU A 125 -20.14 1.82 -5.29
CA LEU A 125 -20.89 1.25 -6.40
C LEU A 125 -21.85 0.13 -5.94
N GLY A 126 -21.46 -0.66 -4.94
CA GLY A 126 -22.32 -1.67 -4.32
C GLY A 126 -23.53 -1.07 -3.59
N GLU A 127 -23.36 0.07 -2.91
CA GLU A 127 -24.48 0.80 -2.30
C GLU A 127 -25.46 1.37 -3.35
N LYS A 128 -24.97 1.73 -4.54
CA LYS A 128 -25.81 2.26 -5.63
C LYS A 128 -26.62 1.20 -6.38
N HIS A 129 -26.28 -0.08 -6.27
CA HIS A 129 -26.95 -1.18 -6.98
C HIS A 129 -27.87 -2.03 -6.07
N GLY A 130 -27.94 -1.69 -4.78
CA GLY A 130 -28.77 -2.39 -3.78
C GLY A 130 -30.02 -1.61 -3.35
N HIS A 131 -30.53 -0.73 -4.20
CA HIS A 131 -31.75 0.05 -3.95
C HIS A 131 -32.85 -0.30 -4.96
#